data_AF-A0AB34J3W1-F1
#
_entry.id   AF-A0AB34J3W1-F1
#
_cell.length_a   1.000
_cell.length_b   1.000
_cell.length_c   1.000
_cell.angle_alpha   90.00
_cell.angle_beta   90.00
_cell.angle_gamma   90.00
#
_symmetry.space_group_name_H-M   'P 1'
#
loop_
_entity.id
_entity.type
_entity.pdbx_description
1 polymer ?
#
loop_
_entity_poly.entity_id
_entity_poly.type
_entity_poly.pdbx_seq_one_letter_code
_entity_poly.pdbx_strand_id
1 'polypeptide(L)'
;MRHGVPSPPRGGSIATLLREELHDTSPTATLMTMEKQTGLAAAHAVSHCSWSPSLPWVRPIASLVSARCSWLAASLALNLALCCCSAAFWWHGANASAETAAARRLSAVKSKGKPAVALVGAQGDCASMACPRLFTATPKINLGLSRYRPFIADTRYRLRAPGSMLELTRMLYGKEAQLGEPFLKYANPYGKKMNVKYQWTQINEAILRRAVQLLPRRPRFVVEVGSFTGRSSVLIGDFLRKKYAPTARFSEPPQLLCIDTWLGDLGMTIGAYLREIVDKRHGQPTIYHQWLVNIMSANLTRSVLPLVTTSFLGARILDHLRLHADLIYLDSAHEQQETFFEIAAYWAQLAPGGILLGDDLNWAAVMHDAQMFARIHQTVLNSFNGCHEQLMQARSNKGTLCVWYMQKPLI
;
A
#
# COMPACT_ATOMS: atom_id res chain seq x y z
N MET A 1 61.38 -11.78 26.37
CA MET A 1 61.85 -11.96 27.77
C MET A 1 60.83 -11.33 28.71
N ARG A 2 60.52 -12.03 29.81
CA ARG A 2 59.97 -11.60 31.13
C ARG A 2 59.44 -10.15 31.25
N HIS A 3 58.15 -9.95 31.52
CA HIS A 3 57.52 -9.74 32.86
C HIS A 3 57.86 -8.37 33.52
N GLY A 4 56.92 -7.68 34.18
CA GLY A 4 55.54 -8.10 34.49
C GLY A 4 54.68 -7.04 35.20
N VAL A 5 53.57 -7.54 35.78
CA VAL A 5 52.48 -6.82 36.44
C VAL A 5 52.70 -6.75 37.95
N PRO A 6 52.22 -5.71 38.66
CA PRO A 6 51.83 -5.81 40.07
C PRO A 6 50.30 -5.80 40.26
N SER A 7 49.83 -6.70 41.13
CA SER A 7 48.42 -6.93 41.48
C SER A 7 47.97 -6.07 42.69
N PRO A 8 46.66 -5.97 43.01
CA PRO A 8 46.14 -5.03 44.01
C PRO A 8 46.17 -5.57 45.46
N PRO A 9 46.00 -4.70 46.48
CA PRO A 9 45.83 -5.12 47.87
C PRO A 9 44.43 -5.72 48.13
N ARG A 10 44.35 -6.58 49.16
CA ARG A 10 43.15 -7.33 49.54
C ARG A 10 42.47 -6.72 50.78
N GLY A 11 41.14 -6.88 50.84
CA GLY A 11 40.44 -7.37 52.04
C GLY A 11 40.18 -6.42 53.20
N GLY A 12 38.90 -6.27 53.55
CA GLY A 12 38.44 -5.63 54.79
C GLY A 12 36.92 -5.64 54.87
N SER A 13 36.34 -6.52 55.68
CA SER A 13 34.90 -6.61 55.95
C SER A 13 34.67 -6.48 57.46
N ILE A 14 33.63 -5.72 57.83
CA ILE A 14 32.88 -5.60 59.11
C ILE A 14 32.15 -4.24 58.98
N ALA A 15 30.83 -4.14 58.76
CA ALA A 15 29.66 -4.61 59.52
C ALA A 15 29.23 -3.71 60.70
N THR A 16 27.90 -3.47 60.75
CA THR A 16 27.05 -3.02 61.88
C THR A 16 26.63 -1.54 61.96
N LEU A 17 25.36 -1.35 62.40
CA LEU A 17 24.65 -0.12 62.81
C LEU A 17 24.08 0.77 61.68
N LEU A 18 22.78 1.10 61.58
CA LEU A 18 21.50 0.72 62.26
C LEU A 18 20.39 0.64 61.16
N ARG A 19 19.31 -0.16 61.18
CA ARG A 19 18.12 -0.18 62.08
C ARG A 19 17.49 1.22 62.32
N GLU A 20 16.20 1.47 62.28
CA GLU A 20 14.98 0.74 61.87
C GLU A 20 14.09 1.79 61.11
N GLU A 21 12.86 1.60 60.61
CA GLU A 21 11.78 0.67 60.97
C GLU A 21 10.76 0.42 59.81
N LEU A 22 10.00 -0.66 59.98
CA LEU A 22 8.70 -1.14 59.45
C LEU A 22 7.76 -0.21 58.63
N HIS A 23 7.15 -0.76 57.56
CA HIS A 23 5.86 -1.48 57.71
C HIS A 23 5.49 -2.39 56.53
N ASP A 24 4.94 -3.56 56.87
CA ASP A 24 4.44 -4.61 55.98
C ASP A 24 2.92 -4.46 55.78
N THR A 25 2.39 -4.91 54.63
CA THR A 25 1.13 -5.70 54.50
C THR A 25 0.81 -5.99 53.03
N SER A 26 0.94 -7.26 52.63
CA SER A 26 0.11 -7.85 51.57
C SER A 26 -1.24 -8.31 52.17
N PRO A 27 -2.30 -8.49 51.36
CA PRO A 27 -2.69 -9.89 51.16
C PRO A 27 -3.17 -10.27 49.75
N THR A 28 -2.98 -11.54 49.43
CA THR A 28 -3.65 -12.31 48.37
C THR A 28 -5.15 -12.50 48.64
N ALA A 29 -6.00 -12.51 47.60
CA ALA A 29 -6.60 -13.73 47.04
C ALA A 29 -7.94 -13.55 46.26
N THR A 30 -8.22 -14.55 45.41
CA THR A 30 -9.56 -15.07 45.04
C THR A 30 -10.28 -14.49 43.79
N LEU A 31 -10.50 -15.39 42.81
CA LEU A 31 -11.51 -15.25 41.74
C LEU A 31 -12.92 -15.40 42.32
N MET A 32 -13.88 -14.60 41.84
CA MET A 32 -15.28 -15.05 41.74
C MET A 32 -15.91 -14.66 40.41
N THR A 33 -16.48 -15.65 39.75
CA THR A 33 -17.45 -15.52 38.66
C THR A 33 -18.82 -15.15 39.20
N MET A 34 -19.54 -14.22 38.56
CA MET A 34 -21.01 -14.20 38.61
C MET A 34 -21.61 -13.87 37.25
N GLU A 35 -22.72 -14.55 36.97
CA GLU A 35 -23.52 -14.49 35.74
C GLU A 35 -24.98 -14.24 36.15
N LYS A 36 -25.79 -13.58 35.30
CA LYS A 36 -27.27 -13.43 35.40
C LYS A 36 -27.78 -12.54 36.57
N GLN A 37 -28.95 -11.89 36.51
CA GLN A 37 -29.96 -11.67 35.44
C GLN A 37 -30.88 -10.49 35.84
N THR A 38 -31.57 -9.88 34.85
CA THR A 38 -32.83 -9.10 34.97
C THR A 38 -32.85 -7.85 35.89
N GLY A 39 -33.57 -6.76 35.62
CA GLY A 39 -34.53 -6.45 34.56
C GLY A 39 -35.75 -5.75 35.15
N LEU A 40 -35.97 -4.47 34.83
CA LEU A 40 -37.19 -3.74 35.21
C LEU A 40 -37.39 -2.52 34.30
N ALA A 41 -38.65 -2.25 33.95
CA ALA A 41 -39.05 -1.18 33.05
C ALA A 41 -39.46 0.08 33.82
N ALA A 42 -39.36 1.25 33.17
CA ALA A 42 -40.06 2.46 33.57
C ALA A 42 -40.46 3.25 32.31
N ALA A 43 -41.67 3.79 32.31
CA ALA A 43 -42.26 4.53 31.19
C ALA A 43 -42.70 5.93 31.63
N HIS A 44 -42.91 6.80 30.65
CA HIS A 44 -43.57 8.12 30.74
C HIS A 44 -43.00 9.19 31.68
N ALA A 45 -42.52 10.28 31.07
CA ALA A 45 -42.89 11.63 31.49
C ALA A 45 -42.86 12.56 30.26
N VAL A 46 -44.00 13.18 29.94
CA VAL A 46 -44.10 14.33 29.03
C VAL A 46 -44.19 15.57 29.90
N SER A 47 -43.43 16.62 29.60
CA SER A 47 -43.68 17.96 30.14
C SER A 47 -43.34 19.04 29.12
N HIS A 48 -44.26 19.98 28.98
CA HIS A 48 -44.13 21.14 28.09
C HIS A 48 -43.10 22.15 28.59
N CYS A 49 -42.52 22.92 27.66
CA CYS A 49 -42.20 24.31 27.92
C CYS A 49 -42.48 25.16 26.68
N SER A 50 -43.16 26.29 26.87
CA SER A 50 -43.75 27.14 25.83
C SER A 50 -42.95 28.43 25.63
N TRP A 51 -42.84 28.91 24.39
CA TRP A 51 -42.42 30.30 24.11
C TRP A 51 -43.28 30.91 23.00
N SER A 52 -43.61 32.19 23.17
CA SER A 52 -44.53 32.99 22.35
C SER A 52 -43.76 34.02 21.50
N PRO A 53 -44.31 34.54 20.38
CA PRO A 53 -43.50 35.20 19.35
C PRO A 53 -43.43 36.74 19.46
N SER A 54 -42.41 37.33 18.86
CA SER A 54 -42.44 38.72 18.38
C SER A 54 -41.58 38.92 17.11
N LEU A 55 -42.04 39.87 16.28
CA LEU A 55 -41.64 40.22 14.91
C LEU A 55 -40.34 41.07 14.84
N PRO A 56 -39.87 41.56 13.66
CA PRO A 56 -40.01 41.12 12.25
C PRO A 56 -38.64 41.02 11.50
N TRP A 57 -38.71 40.88 10.16
CA TRP A 57 -37.80 41.35 9.08
C TRP A 57 -37.41 40.25 8.06
N VAL A 58 -37.11 40.72 6.83
CA VAL A 58 -36.73 39.97 5.60
C VAL A 58 -37.86 39.38 4.74
N ARG A 59 -38.07 40.05 3.60
CA ARG A 59 -38.40 39.49 2.27
C ARG A 59 -37.38 40.08 1.28
N PRO A 60 -37.20 39.55 0.04
CA PRO A 60 -37.33 38.15 -0.40
C PRO A 60 -36.12 37.70 -1.26
N ILE A 61 -35.90 36.39 -1.44
CA ILE A 61 -35.17 35.87 -2.62
C ILE A 61 -35.93 34.68 -3.21
N ALA A 62 -36.66 34.93 -4.30
CA ALA A 62 -37.25 33.91 -5.15
C ALA A 62 -36.48 33.87 -6.50
N SER A 63 -35.42 33.08 -6.57
CA SER A 63 -34.69 32.84 -7.84
C SER A 63 -33.93 31.50 -7.93
N LEU A 64 -33.93 30.67 -6.88
CA LEU A 64 -33.01 29.53 -6.74
C LEU A 64 -33.62 28.13 -6.97
N VAL A 65 -34.78 28.05 -7.63
CA VAL A 65 -35.49 26.77 -7.90
C VAL A 65 -35.25 26.24 -9.34
N SER A 66 -34.86 27.08 -10.29
CA SER A 66 -34.70 26.66 -11.70
C SER A 66 -33.45 25.80 -11.98
N ALA A 67 -32.41 25.86 -11.14
CA ALA A 67 -31.11 25.24 -11.43
C ALA A 67 -30.92 23.80 -10.89
N ARG A 68 -31.85 23.27 -10.09
CA ARG A 68 -31.69 21.93 -9.45
C ARG A 68 -32.33 20.76 -10.20
N CYS A 69 -33.24 20.99 -11.14
CA CYS A 69 -33.87 19.89 -11.89
C CYS A 69 -33.00 19.32 -13.02
N SER A 70 -32.10 20.12 -13.60
CA SER A 70 -31.24 19.67 -14.73
C SER A 70 -30.18 18.64 -14.33
N TRP A 71 -29.70 18.69 -13.08
CA TRP A 71 -28.70 17.74 -12.57
C TRP A 71 -29.28 16.35 -12.27
N LEU A 72 -30.48 16.28 -11.71
CA LEU A 72 -31.14 15.00 -11.40
C LEU A 72 -31.48 14.20 -12.67
N ALA A 73 -31.89 14.86 -13.75
CA ALA A 73 -32.14 14.20 -15.04
C ALA A 73 -30.86 13.60 -15.66
N ALA A 74 -29.75 14.32 -15.61
CA ALA A 74 -28.45 13.84 -16.11
C ALA A 74 -27.92 12.64 -15.31
N SER A 75 -28.04 12.66 -13.98
CA SER A 75 -27.64 11.54 -13.13
C SER A 75 -28.54 10.31 -13.30
N LEU A 76 -29.83 10.46 -13.62
CA LEU A 76 -30.71 9.32 -13.90
C LEU A 76 -30.36 8.64 -15.23
N ALA A 77 -30.11 9.44 -16.28
CA ALA A 77 -29.75 8.94 -17.60
C ALA A 77 -28.43 8.14 -17.59
N LEU A 78 -27.43 8.61 -16.82
CA LEU A 78 -26.13 7.94 -16.72
C LEU A 78 -26.22 6.57 -16.00
N ASN A 79 -27.05 6.48 -14.95
CA ASN A 79 -27.28 5.22 -14.23
C ASN A 79 -28.08 4.19 -15.05
N LEU A 80 -29.06 4.64 -15.85
CA LEU A 80 -29.79 3.77 -16.79
C LEU A 80 -28.87 3.20 -17.88
N ALA A 81 -27.97 4.02 -18.44
CA ALA A 81 -27.00 3.56 -19.43
C ALA A 81 -26.04 2.48 -18.88
N LEU A 82 -25.52 2.67 -17.66
CA LEU A 82 -24.65 1.69 -16.99
C LEU A 82 -25.37 0.37 -16.67
N CYS A 83 -26.65 0.43 -16.31
CA CYS A 83 -27.46 -0.75 -16.03
C CYS A 83 -27.69 -1.62 -17.28
N CYS A 84 -27.97 -1.00 -18.43
CA CYS A 84 -28.14 -1.72 -19.70
C CYS A 84 -26.87 -2.43 -20.19
N CYS A 85 -25.67 -1.86 -19.98
CA CYS A 85 -24.42 -2.53 -20.33
C CYS A 85 -24.11 -3.73 -19.42
N SER A 86 -24.55 -3.70 -18.16
CA SER A 86 -24.32 -4.78 -17.20
C SER A 86 -25.20 -6.02 -17.49
N ALA A 87 -26.45 -5.80 -17.91
CA ALA A 87 -27.39 -6.87 -18.23
C ALA A 87 -26.98 -7.69 -19.48
N ALA A 88 -26.35 -7.05 -20.46
CA ALA A 88 -25.89 -7.72 -21.69
C ALA A 88 -24.73 -8.71 -21.45
N PHE A 89 -23.93 -8.51 -20.39
CA PHE A 89 -22.77 -9.36 -20.09
C PHE A 89 -23.12 -10.61 -19.26
N TRP A 90 -24.30 -10.67 -18.63
CA TRP A 90 -24.72 -11.79 -17.78
C TRP A 90 -25.54 -12.88 -18.48
N TRP A 91 -25.94 -12.69 -19.75
CA TRP A 91 -26.75 -13.68 -20.50
C TRP A 91 -25.91 -14.67 -21.35
N HIS A 92 -24.58 -14.56 -21.36
CA HIS A 92 -23.68 -15.46 -22.12
C HIS A 92 -22.63 -16.18 -21.25
N GLY A 93 -22.93 -16.36 -19.96
CA GLY A 93 -22.02 -16.96 -18.97
C GLY A 93 -22.51 -18.24 -18.28
N ALA A 94 -23.54 -18.93 -18.80
CA ALA A 94 -24.11 -20.11 -18.14
C ALA A 94 -24.75 -21.12 -19.11
N ASN A 95 -23.93 -21.90 -19.82
CA ASN A 95 -24.18 -23.31 -20.20
C ASN A 95 -23.06 -23.83 -21.11
N ALA A 96 -22.02 -24.43 -20.53
CA ALA A 96 -20.92 -25.06 -21.26
C ALA A 96 -20.56 -26.43 -20.65
N SER A 97 -21.56 -27.30 -20.48
CA SER A 97 -21.37 -28.65 -19.92
C SER A 97 -22.48 -29.65 -20.27
N ALA A 98 -22.94 -29.71 -21.53
CA ALA A 98 -23.91 -30.75 -21.97
C ALA A 98 -24.00 -30.98 -23.50
N GLU A 99 -22.90 -30.97 -24.27
CA GLU A 99 -22.93 -31.35 -25.70
C GLU A 99 -21.93 -32.45 -26.07
N THR A 100 -22.18 -33.65 -25.56
CA THR A 100 -21.76 -34.90 -26.20
C THR A 100 -22.94 -35.85 -26.26
N ALA A 101 -23.18 -36.45 -27.44
CA ALA A 101 -24.21 -37.46 -27.75
C ALA A 101 -25.67 -36.98 -27.96
N ALA A 102 -25.91 -36.15 -28.99
CA ALA A 102 -27.24 -36.01 -29.62
C ALA A 102 -27.24 -35.86 -31.16
N ALA A 103 -26.12 -36.12 -31.85
CA ALA A 103 -26.02 -35.97 -33.31
C ALA A 103 -26.37 -37.27 -34.06
N ARG A 104 -27.64 -37.70 -34.04
CA ARG A 104 -28.15 -38.76 -34.95
C ARG A 104 -29.66 -38.65 -35.20
N ARG A 105 -30.03 -38.48 -36.47
CA ARG A 105 -31.39 -38.64 -37.05
C ARG A 105 -32.48 -37.71 -36.49
N LEU A 106 -32.92 -36.73 -37.29
CA LEU A 106 -34.14 -36.93 -38.09
C LEU A 106 -34.33 -35.81 -39.13
N SER A 107 -34.89 -36.23 -40.26
CA SER A 107 -35.16 -35.42 -41.45
C SER A 107 -36.58 -34.86 -41.46
N ALA A 108 -36.73 -33.69 -42.10
CA ALA A 108 -37.92 -33.25 -42.83
C ALA A 108 -39.28 -33.19 -42.09
N VAL A 109 -39.68 -31.98 -41.70
CA VAL A 109 -41.10 -31.56 -41.67
C VAL A 109 -41.23 -30.20 -42.35
N LYS A 110 -42.16 -30.08 -43.32
CA LYS A 110 -42.56 -28.80 -43.94
C LYS A 110 -43.76 -28.22 -43.19
N SER A 111 -43.66 -26.98 -42.72
CA SER A 111 -44.85 -26.16 -42.41
C SER A 111 -44.62 -24.66 -42.65
N LYS A 112 -45.18 -24.21 -43.78
CA LYS A 112 -46.02 -23.01 -43.96
C LYS A 112 -45.79 -21.79 -43.05
N GLY A 113 -45.32 -20.72 -43.68
CA GLY A 113 -45.94 -19.39 -43.57
C GLY A 113 -45.54 -18.50 -42.38
N LYS A 114 -44.44 -17.75 -42.56
CA LYS A 114 -44.18 -16.42 -42.00
C LYS A 114 -43.12 -15.72 -42.88
N PRO A 115 -43.12 -14.38 -43.03
CA PRO A 115 -42.19 -13.70 -43.92
C PRO A 115 -40.76 -13.83 -43.40
N ALA A 116 -39.82 -14.04 -44.32
CA ALA A 116 -38.40 -14.09 -43.99
C ALA A 116 -37.91 -12.68 -43.61
N VAL A 117 -37.67 -12.45 -42.31
CA VAL A 117 -36.78 -11.38 -41.88
C VAL A 117 -35.36 -11.84 -42.23
N ALA A 118 -34.74 -11.19 -43.21
CA ALA A 118 -33.36 -11.46 -43.55
C ALA A 118 -32.47 -11.16 -42.32
N LEU A 119 -31.84 -12.19 -41.77
CA LEU A 119 -30.67 -12.03 -40.91
C LEU A 119 -29.52 -11.52 -41.79
N VAL A 120 -29.52 -10.20 -42.03
CA VAL A 120 -28.33 -9.50 -42.50
C VAL A 120 -27.26 -9.74 -41.45
N GLY A 121 -26.21 -10.46 -41.85
CA GLY A 121 -25.09 -10.78 -40.96
C GLY A 121 -24.41 -9.49 -40.52
N ALA A 122 -24.76 -9.02 -39.32
CA ALA A 122 -24.05 -7.93 -38.68
C ALA A 122 -22.69 -8.43 -38.20
N GLN A 123 -21.73 -8.52 -39.13
CA GLN A 123 -20.33 -8.23 -38.82
C GLN A 123 -20.25 -6.74 -38.44
N GLY A 124 -20.79 -6.44 -37.26
CA GLY A 124 -20.80 -5.12 -36.67
C GLY A 124 -19.40 -4.80 -36.22
N ASP A 125 -18.66 -4.12 -37.10
CA ASP A 125 -17.34 -3.61 -36.84
C ASP A 125 -17.35 -2.81 -35.52
N CYS A 126 -16.56 -3.24 -34.53
CA CYS A 126 -16.48 -2.56 -33.23
C CYS A 126 -15.92 -1.12 -33.36
N ALA A 127 -15.39 -0.76 -34.54
CA ALA A 127 -15.06 0.60 -34.94
C ALA A 127 -16.27 1.56 -35.03
N SER A 128 -17.51 1.05 -35.08
CA SER A 128 -18.73 1.86 -35.24
C SER A 128 -19.36 2.36 -33.94
N MET A 129 -19.02 1.78 -32.78
CA MET A 129 -19.31 2.42 -31.50
C MET A 129 -18.37 3.62 -31.35
N ALA A 130 -18.89 4.81 -31.65
CA ALA A 130 -18.21 6.07 -31.42
C ALA A 130 -17.87 6.21 -29.93
N CYS A 131 -16.66 5.78 -29.55
CA CYS A 131 -16.10 6.03 -28.24
C CYS A 131 -16.23 7.54 -27.98
N PRO A 132 -16.96 7.97 -26.94
CA PRO A 132 -17.23 9.39 -26.74
C PRO A 132 -15.89 10.14 -26.67
N ARG A 133 -15.83 11.31 -27.33
CA ARG A 133 -14.62 12.13 -27.54
C ARG A 133 -14.07 12.78 -26.24
N LEU A 134 -13.92 11.98 -25.19
CA LEU A 134 -13.27 12.32 -23.92
C LEU A 134 -11.75 12.40 -24.06
N PHE A 135 -11.18 11.69 -25.04
CA PHE A 135 -9.76 11.76 -25.38
C PHE A 135 -9.53 12.69 -26.57
N THR A 136 -9.35 13.97 -26.27
CA THR A 136 -8.71 14.90 -27.22
C THR A 136 -7.22 14.55 -27.32
N ALA A 137 -6.63 14.70 -28.53
CA ALA A 137 -5.26 14.25 -28.82
C ALA A 137 -4.16 14.91 -27.97
N THR A 138 -4.48 16.00 -27.28
CA THR A 138 -3.78 16.47 -26.08
C THR A 138 -4.83 16.76 -25.01
N PRO A 139 -4.90 16.01 -23.90
CA PRO A 139 -5.78 16.39 -22.81
C PRO A 139 -5.36 17.77 -22.30
N LYS A 140 -6.27 18.74 -22.30
CA LYS A 140 -6.05 20.00 -21.57
C LYS A 140 -6.00 19.68 -20.08
N ILE A 141 -4.79 19.48 -19.56
CA ILE A 141 -4.61 19.13 -18.15
C ILE A 141 -4.88 20.36 -17.30
N ASN A 142 -6.13 20.52 -16.87
CA ASN A 142 -6.54 21.56 -15.94
C ASN A 142 -5.89 21.30 -14.58
N LEU A 143 -4.83 22.05 -14.29
CA LEU A 143 -4.10 21.99 -13.01
C LEU A 143 -4.90 22.47 -11.79
N GLY A 144 -6.08 23.08 -12.01
CA GLY A 144 -6.83 23.74 -10.95
C GLY A 144 -5.97 24.82 -10.26
N LEU A 145 -6.09 24.92 -8.94
CA LEU A 145 -5.25 25.79 -8.11
C LEU A 145 -3.92 25.13 -7.68
N SER A 146 -3.59 23.93 -8.20
CA SER A 146 -2.35 23.24 -7.85
C SER A 146 -1.14 23.96 -8.41
N ARG A 147 -0.27 24.46 -7.53
CA ARG A 147 1.08 24.93 -7.91
C ARG A 147 2.00 23.79 -8.39
N TYR A 148 1.62 22.54 -8.13
CA TYR A 148 2.36 21.35 -8.55
C TYR A 148 1.92 20.89 -9.94
N ARG A 149 2.90 20.45 -10.73
CA ARG A 149 2.70 19.88 -12.07
C ARG A 149 1.74 18.67 -12.04
N PRO A 150 1.11 18.34 -13.19
CA PRO A 150 0.22 17.20 -13.23
C PRO A 150 1.01 15.91 -13.09
N PHE A 151 0.38 14.93 -12.45
CA PHE A 151 0.92 13.58 -12.41
C PHE A 151 0.99 13.04 -13.84
N ILE A 152 2.10 12.37 -14.20
CA ILE A 152 2.34 11.84 -15.56
C ILE A 152 2.52 12.96 -16.63
N ALA A 153 3.03 14.12 -16.25
CA ALA A 153 3.60 15.07 -17.21
C ALA A 153 5.03 14.64 -17.60
N ASP A 154 5.26 14.47 -18.90
CA ASP A 154 6.53 14.13 -19.57
C ASP A 154 7.81 14.41 -18.75
N THR A 155 8.46 13.31 -18.34
CA THR A 155 9.59 13.30 -17.41
C THR A 155 10.95 13.44 -18.08
N ARG A 156 11.06 14.10 -19.25
CA ARG A 156 12.33 14.52 -19.91
C ARG A 156 13.31 15.34 -19.05
N TYR A 157 13.01 15.59 -17.78
CA TYR A 157 13.88 16.27 -16.82
C TYR A 157 14.81 15.27 -16.14
N ARG A 158 16.07 15.65 -15.89
CA ARG A 158 17.11 14.77 -15.32
C ARG A 158 16.78 14.35 -13.88
N LEU A 159 16.14 13.20 -13.72
CA LEU A 159 15.90 12.56 -12.42
C LEU A 159 17.19 11.89 -11.92
N ARG A 160 17.40 11.88 -10.60
CA ARG A 160 18.63 11.37 -9.97
C ARG A 160 18.37 10.67 -8.64
N ALA A 161 19.34 9.92 -8.15
CA ALA A 161 19.35 9.56 -6.73
C ALA A 161 19.70 10.79 -5.85
N PRO A 162 19.22 10.85 -4.59
CA PRO A 162 19.89 11.64 -3.56
C PRO A 162 21.39 11.28 -3.45
N GLY A 163 22.21 12.25 -3.06
CA GLY A 163 23.66 12.10 -2.90
C GLY A 163 24.07 11.58 -1.53
N SER A 164 23.23 11.77 -0.49
CA SER A 164 23.43 11.27 0.87
C SER A 164 22.08 11.15 1.60
N MET A 165 22.04 10.38 2.70
CA MET A 165 20.82 10.32 3.52
C MET A 165 20.46 11.66 4.16
N LEU A 166 21.46 12.49 4.50
CA LEU A 166 21.22 13.84 5.03
C LEU A 166 20.53 14.75 3.99
N GLU A 167 20.91 14.64 2.72
CA GLU A 167 20.25 15.38 1.63
C GLU A 167 18.78 14.95 1.51
N LEU A 168 18.52 13.64 1.45
CA LEU A 168 17.15 13.11 1.37
C LEU A 168 16.30 13.54 2.57
N THR A 169 16.86 13.49 3.78
CA THR A 169 16.18 13.94 5.00
C THR A 169 15.81 15.42 4.91
N ARG A 170 16.73 16.27 4.45
CA ARG A 170 16.47 17.72 4.28
C ARG A 170 15.46 18.04 3.19
N MET A 171 15.38 17.24 2.14
CA MET A 171 14.39 17.38 1.06
C MET A 171 12.97 17.06 1.53
N LEU A 172 12.81 16.16 2.51
CA LEU A 172 11.51 15.71 3.01
C LEU A 172 11.06 16.41 4.30
N TYR A 173 11.99 16.71 5.21
CA TYR A 173 11.72 17.26 6.55
C TYR A 173 12.13 18.74 6.72
N GLY A 174 12.69 19.36 5.68
CA GLY A 174 13.11 20.75 5.67
C GLY A 174 14.63 20.94 5.85
N LYS A 175 15.15 22.11 5.45
CA LYS A 175 16.59 22.38 5.33
C LYS A 175 17.39 22.17 6.63
N GLU A 176 16.76 22.45 7.76
CA GLU A 176 17.37 22.34 9.10
C GLU A 176 17.31 20.91 9.69
N ALA A 177 16.62 19.98 9.01
CA ALA A 177 16.51 18.60 9.48
C ALA A 177 17.88 17.91 9.54
N GLN A 178 18.08 17.14 10.60
CA GLN A 178 19.30 16.41 10.91
C GLN A 178 19.23 14.97 10.42
N LEU A 179 20.37 14.31 10.27
CA LEU A 179 20.40 12.91 9.84
C LEU A 179 19.77 12.02 10.91
N GLY A 180 18.64 11.40 10.55
CA GLY A 180 17.83 10.58 11.44
C GLY A 180 16.72 11.35 12.17
N GLU A 181 16.36 12.57 11.73
CA GLU A 181 15.31 13.44 12.33
C GLU A 181 14.07 12.67 12.85
N PRO A 182 13.44 11.73 12.11
CA PRO A 182 12.22 11.06 12.56
C PRO A 182 12.41 10.11 13.77
N PHE A 183 13.66 9.78 14.10
CA PHE A 183 14.04 8.94 15.23
C PHE A 183 14.61 9.75 16.40
N LEU A 184 14.98 11.03 16.19
CA LEU A 184 15.56 11.86 17.24
C LEU A 184 14.54 12.11 18.34
N LYS A 185 14.94 11.85 19.60
CA LYS A 185 14.10 12.01 20.81
C LYS A 185 12.81 11.17 20.81
N TYR A 186 12.69 10.15 19.96
CA TYR A 186 11.52 9.26 19.99
C TYR A 186 11.43 8.49 21.31
N ALA A 187 10.39 8.79 22.11
CA ALA A 187 10.25 8.31 23.48
C ALA A 187 9.57 6.93 23.63
N ASN A 188 9.14 6.29 22.54
CA ASN A 188 8.38 5.03 22.55
C ASN A 188 7.16 5.06 23.51
N PRO A 189 6.17 5.96 23.28
CA PRO A 189 5.07 6.21 24.22
C PRO A 189 4.14 5.01 24.46
N TYR A 190 4.20 3.98 23.60
CA TYR A 190 3.39 2.77 23.72
C TYR A 190 4.18 1.56 24.25
N GLY A 191 5.42 1.74 24.71
CA GLY A 191 6.25 0.67 25.28
C GLY A 191 6.50 -0.50 24.32
N LYS A 192 6.44 -0.26 23.00
CA LYS A 192 6.62 -1.31 21.98
C LYS A 192 8.02 -1.91 22.11
N LYS A 193 8.14 -3.22 21.88
CA LYS A 193 9.42 -3.94 21.83
C LYS A 193 9.72 -4.34 20.39
N MET A 194 10.97 -4.68 20.09
CA MET A 194 11.32 -5.17 18.75
C MET A 194 10.47 -6.40 18.40
N ASN A 195 9.70 -6.31 17.32
CA ASN A 195 8.86 -7.37 16.81
C ASN A 195 8.94 -7.41 15.28
N VAL A 196 9.91 -8.18 14.79
CA VAL A 196 10.08 -8.51 13.35
C VAL A 196 9.51 -9.89 13.01
N LYS A 197 8.65 -10.46 13.88
CA LYS A 197 8.09 -11.80 13.70
C LYS A 197 6.94 -11.87 12.69
N TYR A 198 6.34 -10.74 12.30
CA TYR A 198 5.31 -10.67 11.24
C TYR A 198 5.82 -11.39 9.99
N GLN A 199 5.07 -12.35 9.42
CA GLN A 199 5.62 -13.33 8.45
C GLN A 199 5.28 -13.06 6.98
N TRP A 200 4.53 -12.00 6.69
CA TRP A 200 3.82 -11.88 5.41
C TRP A 200 4.64 -11.31 4.26
N THR A 201 5.62 -10.44 4.52
CA THR A 201 6.58 -10.05 3.48
C THR A 201 7.39 -11.27 3.02
N GLN A 202 7.39 -11.48 1.72
CA GLN A 202 7.99 -12.66 1.09
C GLN A 202 9.44 -12.38 0.64
N ILE A 203 9.86 -11.10 0.67
CA ILE A 203 11.23 -10.68 0.38
C ILE A 203 12.22 -11.24 1.41
N ASN A 204 13.40 -11.65 0.93
CA ASN A 204 14.46 -12.23 1.74
C ASN A 204 15.83 -11.94 1.14
N GLU A 205 16.90 -12.31 1.85
CA GLU A 205 18.27 -11.99 1.44
C GLU A 205 18.67 -12.61 0.09
N ALA A 206 18.15 -13.80 -0.27
CA ALA A 206 18.45 -14.42 -1.56
C ALA A 206 17.80 -13.66 -2.72
N ILE A 207 16.55 -13.22 -2.55
CA ILE A 207 15.83 -12.36 -3.50
C ILE A 207 16.56 -11.02 -3.65
N LEU A 208 16.90 -10.36 -2.55
CA LEU A 208 17.65 -9.08 -2.56
C LEU A 208 19.02 -9.23 -3.23
N ARG A 209 19.73 -10.33 -2.95
CA ARG A 209 21.02 -10.66 -3.57
C ARG A 209 20.91 -10.80 -5.08
N ARG A 210 19.84 -11.44 -5.58
CA ARG A 210 19.58 -11.59 -7.02
C ARG A 210 19.11 -10.29 -7.66
N ALA A 211 18.19 -9.55 -7.03
CA ALA A 211 17.68 -8.27 -7.52
C ALA A 211 18.82 -7.28 -7.79
N VAL A 212 19.75 -7.10 -6.85
CA VAL A 212 20.89 -6.18 -7.06
C VAL A 212 21.99 -6.71 -7.98
N GLN A 213 21.95 -7.99 -8.39
CA GLN A 213 22.82 -8.52 -9.47
C GLN A 213 22.26 -8.19 -10.86
N LEU A 214 20.95 -7.91 -10.98
CA LEU A 214 20.33 -7.50 -12.24
C LEU A 214 20.55 -6.01 -12.54
N LEU A 215 20.93 -5.22 -11.53
CA LEU A 215 21.22 -3.80 -11.69
C LEU A 215 22.54 -3.58 -12.46
N PRO A 216 22.60 -2.65 -13.42
CA PRO A 216 23.81 -2.36 -14.20
C PRO A 216 24.92 -1.67 -13.40
N ARG A 217 24.66 -1.29 -12.14
CA ARG A 217 25.60 -0.61 -11.23
C ARG A 217 25.18 -0.77 -9.77
N ARG A 218 26.09 -0.44 -8.83
CA ARG A 218 25.76 -0.28 -7.40
C ARG A 218 24.53 0.64 -7.26
N PRO A 219 23.46 0.21 -6.56
CA PRO A 219 22.35 1.08 -6.24
C PRO A 219 22.83 2.21 -5.32
N ARG A 220 22.19 3.37 -5.42
CA ARG A 220 22.39 4.52 -4.51
C ARG A 220 21.13 4.83 -3.72
N PHE A 221 19.97 4.60 -4.33
CA PHE A 221 18.67 4.89 -3.74
C PHE A 221 17.71 3.74 -4.00
N VAL A 222 17.03 3.31 -2.93
CA VAL A 222 16.05 2.23 -2.91
C VAL A 222 14.78 2.79 -2.28
N VAL A 223 13.62 2.41 -2.81
CA VAL A 223 12.32 2.77 -2.26
C VAL A 223 11.56 1.49 -1.91
N GLU A 224 10.93 1.50 -0.75
CA GLU A 224 9.93 0.53 -0.31
C GLU A 224 8.59 1.24 -0.19
N VAL A 225 7.51 0.60 -0.63
CA VAL A 225 6.15 1.13 -0.59
C VAL A 225 5.26 0.06 0.03
N GLY A 226 4.62 0.38 1.15
CA GLY A 226 4.11 -0.65 2.06
C GLY A 226 5.24 -1.17 2.95
N SER A 227 5.33 -0.63 4.16
CA SER A 227 6.39 -0.92 5.12
C SER A 227 5.84 -1.61 6.38
N PHE A 228 4.58 -1.36 6.71
CA PHE A 228 3.83 -1.92 7.82
C PHE A 228 4.66 -1.88 9.14
N THR A 229 4.87 -3.02 9.79
CA THR A 229 5.71 -3.11 11.01
C THR A 229 7.22 -3.09 10.73
N GLY A 230 7.66 -3.10 9.47
CA GLY A 230 9.04 -2.84 9.07
C GLY A 230 9.96 -4.05 8.97
N ARG A 231 9.43 -5.28 8.84
CA ARG A 231 10.28 -6.46 8.64
C ARG A 231 11.06 -6.38 7.33
N SER A 232 10.38 -6.06 6.24
CA SER A 232 10.97 -5.83 4.92
C SER A 232 11.95 -4.65 4.97
N SER A 233 11.56 -3.53 5.59
CA SER A 233 12.43 -2.37 5.83
C SER A 233 13.74 -2.74 6.53
N VAL A 234 13.67 -3.57 7.58
CA VAL A 234 14.84 -4.09 8.31
C VAL A 234 15.68 -5.01 7.43
N LEU A 235 15.06 -5.95 6.70
CA LEU A 235 15.77 -6.89 5.81
C LEU A 235 16.49 -6.14 4.68
N ILE A 236 15.82 -5.21 4.00
CA ILE A 236 16.38 -4.40 2.92
C ILE A 236 17.50 -3.50 3.47
N GLY A 237 17.24 -2.74 4.53
CA GLY A 237 18.21 -1.82 5.13
C GLY A 237 19.47 -2.52 5.64
N ASP A 238 19.33 -3.66 6.33
CA ASP A 238 20.46 -4.46 6.82
C ASP A 238 21.24 -5.10 5.67
N PHE A 239 20.56 -5.66 4.66
CA PHE A 239 21.21 -6.20 3.46
C PHE A 239 22.03 -5.13 2.73
N LEU A 240 21.45 -3.94 2.51
CA LEU A 240 22.15 -2.83 1.85
C LEU A 240 23.37 -2.39 2.66
N ARG A 241 23.22 -2.22 3.98
CA ARG A 241 24.31 -1.87 4.92
C ARG A 241 25.45 -2.90 4.89
N LYS A 242 25.13 -4.20 4.96
CA LYS A 242 26.10 -5.31 4.95
C LYS A 242 26.81 -5.45 3.61
N LYS A 243 26.06 -5.43 2.50
CA LYS A 243 26.60 -5.66 1.15
C LYS A 243 27.41 -4.48 0.62
N TYR A 244 27.08 -3.26 1.03
CA TYR A 244 27.59 -2.04 0.42
C TYR A 244 28.29 -1.13 1.43
N ALA A 245 29.30 -1.68 2.12
CA ALA A 245 30.20 -0.94 2.98
C ALA A 245 30.75 0.35 2.30
N PRO A 246 31.15 1.35 3.10
CA PRO A 246 31.82 2.56 2.60
C PRO A 246 33.10 2.22 1.81
N THR A 247 33.38 3.07 0.81
CA THR A 247 34.54 2.98 -0.09
C THR A 247 34.99 4.40 -0.44
N ALA A 248 36.19 4.56 -1.01
CA ALA A 248 36.68 5.86 -1.48
C ALA A 248 35.72 6.58 -2.47
N ARG A 249 34.85 5.84 -3.18
CA ARG A 249 33.85 6.38 -4.13
C ARG A 249 32.47 6.60 -3.51
N PHE A 250 32.15 5.95 -2.39
CA PHE A 250 30.84 5.97 -1.75
C PHE A 250 31.01 5.95 -0.23
N SER A 251 30.82 7.10 0.43
CA SER A 251 30.92 7.25 1.89
C SER A 251 29.81 6.53 2.67
N GLU A 252 28.67 6.28 2.03
CA GLU A 252 27.46 5.73 2.65
C GLU A 252 26.98 4.46 1.91
N PRO A 253 26.26 3.55 2.60
CA PRO A 253 25.46 2.53 1.93
C PRO A 253 24.32 3.18 1.11
N PRO A 254 23.67 2.43 0.21
CA PRO A 254 22.50 2.91 -0.52
C PRO A 254 21.39 3.32 0.45
N GLN A 255 20.75 4.46 0.17
CA GLN A 255 19.68 5.01 1.01
C GLN A 255 18.36 4.27 0.75
N LEU A 256 17.65 3.90 1.82
CA LEU A 256 16.29 3.35 1.75
C LEU A 256 15.26 4.39 2.21
N LEU A 257 14.26 4.66 1.37
CA LEU A 257 13.06 5.41 1.73
C LEU A 257 11.87 4.45 1.85
N CYS A 258 11.20 4.47 3.00
CA CYS A 258 10.06 3.63 3.32
C CYS A 258 8.77 4.48 3.28
N ILE A 259 7.90 4.21 2.31
CA ILE A 259 6.67 4.97 2.05
C ILE A 259 5.49 4.15 2.54
N ASP A 260 4.74 4.67 3.51
CA ASP A 260 3.53 4.04 4.03
C ASP A 260 2.62 5.08 4.69
N THR A 261 1.32 4.79 4.80
CA THR A 261 0.39 5.55 5.64
C THR A 261 0.53 5.18 7.12
N TRP A 262 0.97 3.94 7.40
CA TRP A 262 0.89 3.24 8.68
C TRP A 262 -0.53 3.16 9.28
N LEU A 263 -1.57 3.31 8.44
CA LEU A 263 -2.97 3.19 8.86
C LEU A 263 -3.51 1.74 8.77
N GLY A 264 -2.81 0.88 8.03
CA GLY A 264 -3.30 -0.44 7.62
C GLY A 264 -4.20 -0.37 6.39
N ASP A 265 -4.59 -1.52 5.86
CA ASP A 265 -5.53 -1.64 4.74
C ASP A 265 -6.98 -1.39 5.19
N LEU A 266 -7.93 -1.56 4.27
CA LEU A 266 -9.37 -1.48 4.57
C LEU A 266 -9.78 -2.44 5.68
N GLY A 267 -9.34 -3.70 5.64
CA GLY A 267 -9.76 -4.72 6.60
C GLY A 267 -9.18 -4.49 8.00
N MET A 268 -7.91 -4.13 8.13
CA MET A 268 -7.30 -3.65 9.38
C MET A 268 -7.99 -2.38 9.90
N THR A 269 -8.38 -1.48 9.00
CA THR A 269 -9.05 -0.22 9.34
C THR A 269 -10.43 -0.47 9.96
N ILE A 270 -11.25 -1.36 9.40
CA ILE A 270 -12.55 -1.75 9.99
C ILE A 270 -12.42 -2.82 11.09
N GLY A 271 -11.21 -3.32 11.34
CA GLY A 271 -10.92 -4.30 12.39
C GLY A 271 -11.33 -5.73 12.03
N ALA A 272 -11.41 -6.09 10.75
CA ALA A 272 -11.66 -7.46 10.30
C ALA A 272 -10.54 -8.44 10.72
N TYR A 273 -9.27 -7.98 10.76
CA TYR A 273 -8.13 -8.81 11.13
C TYR A 273 -6.98 -8.00 11.78
N LEU A 274 -5.97 -8.69 12.33
CA LEU A 274 -4.73 -8.15 12.93
C LEU A 274 -4.89 -7.06 14.01
N ARG A 275 -6.02 -7.01 14.73
CA ARG A 275 -6.33 -5.99 15.76
C ARG A 275 -5.20 -5.73 16.76
N GLU A 276 -4.49 -6.78 17.19
CA GLU A 276 -3.37 -6.69 18.15
C GLU A 276 -2.10 -6.04 17.57
N ILE A 277 -1.88 -6.13 16.26
CA ILE A 277 -0.74 -5.48 15.60
C ILE A 277 -1.06 -4.02 15.27
N VAL A 278 -2.29 -3.78 14.81
CA VAL A 278 -2.80 -2.43 14.52
C VAL A 278 -2.87 -1.61 15.81
N ASP A 279 -3.31 -2.22 16.93
CA ASP A 279 -3.36 -1.68 18.30
C ASP A 279 -3.70 -0.19 18.34
N LYS A 280 -4.96 0.12 17.99
CA LYS A 280 -5.43 1.50 17.84
C LYS A 280 -5.51 2.20 19.20
N ARG A 281 -4.84 3.35 19.33
CA ARG A 281 -4.86 4.21 20.52
C ARG A 281 -5.32 5.61 20.10
N HIS A 282 -6.28 6.17 20.83
CA HIS A 282 -6.88 7.49 20.51
C HIS A 282 -7.37 7.61 19.05
N GLY A 283 -7.91 6.52 18.49
CA GLY A 283 -8.38 6.45 17.10
C GLY A 283 -7.30 6.17 16.04
N GLN A 284 -6.01 6.22 16.39
CA GLN A 284 -4.89 6.03 15.46
C GLN A 284 -4.24 4.65 15.64
N PRO A 285 -3.92 3.92 14.55
CA PRO A 285 -3.07 2.74 14.60
C PRO A 285 -1.67 3.05 15.17
N THR A 286 -1.08 2.11 15.90
CA THR A 286 0.27 2.25 16.45
C THR A 286 1.35 1.52 15.64
N ILE A 287 1.03 1.18 14.38
CA ILE A 287 1.93 0.45 13.46
C ILE A 287 3.20 1.24 13.19
N TYR A 288 3.11 2.57 12.96
CA TYR A 288 4.28 3.45 12.80
C TYR A 288 5.23 3.40 14.00
N HIS A 289 4.67 3.31 15.22
CA HIS A 289 5.45 3.21 16.45
C HIS A 289 6.17 1.87 16.56
N GLN A 290 5.55 0.78 16.09
CA GLN A 290 6.20 -0.53 15.99
C GLN A 290 7.31 -0.52 14.92
N TRP A 291 7.09 0.15 13.79
CA TRP A 291 8.09 0.35 12.73
C TRP A 291 9.31 1.12 13.25
N LEU A 292 9.11 2.27 13.91
CA LEU A 292 10.17 3.07 14.51
C LEU A 292 11.03 2.24 15.48
N VAL A 293 10.40 1.51 16.40
CA VAL A 293 11.12 0.64 17.35
C VAL A 293 11.90 -0.47 16.62
N ASN A 294 11.37 -1.05 15.56
CA ASN A 294 12.07 -2.08 14.77
C ASN A 294 13.31 -1.51 14.04
N ILE A 295 13.19 -0.34 13.40
CA ILE A 295 14.31 0.33 12.72
C ILE A 295 15.39 0.81 13.70
N MET A 296 14.98 1.35 14.85
CA MET A 296 15.89 1.75 15.92
C MET A 296 16.63 0.53 16.50
N SER A 297 15.93 -0.55 16.81
CA SER A 297 16.52 -1.79 17.35
C SER A 297 17.48 -2.47 16.35
N ALA A 298 17.25 -2.31 15.05
CA ALA A 298 18.12 -2.81 13.99
C ALA A 298 19.34 -1.90 13.69
N ASN A 299 19.49 -0.76 14.38
CA ASN A 299 20.52 0.26 14.15
C ASN A 299 20.52 0.81 12.70
N LEU A 300 19.33 1.05 12.14
CA LEU A 300 19.12 1.46 10.74
C LEU A 300 18.72 2.94 10.55
N THR A 301 18.61 3.71 11.64
CA THR A 301 18.14 5.12 11.67
C THR A 301 18.95 6.12 10.82
N ARG A 302 20.14 5.73 10.35
CA ARG A 302 21.02 6.55 9.50
C ARG A 302 20.98 6.17 8.01
N SER A 303 20.31 5.08 7.66
CA SER A 303 20.25 4.53 6.29
C SER A 303 18.84 4.16 5.82
N VAL A 304 17.86 4.21 6.72
CA VAL A 304 16.43 4.02 6.44
C VAL A 304 15.66 5.25 6.94
N LEU A 305 14.79 5.80 6.09
CA LEU A 305 13.99 6.99 6.39
C LEU A 305 12.51 6.72 6.08
N PRO A 306 11.56 7.02 6.99
CA PRO A 306 10.14 6.94 6.68
C PRO A 306 9.67 8.11 5.81
N LEU A 307 8.52 7.95 5.16
CA LEU A 307 7.71 9.02 4.60
C LEU A 307 6.23 8.67 4.81
N VAL A 308 5.59 9.36 5.76
CA VAL A 308 4.19 9.08 6.15
C VAL A 308 3.24 9.67 5.12
N THR A 309 2.75 8.85 4.19
CA THR A 309 1.90 9.26 3.07
C THR A 309 1.24 8.06 2.38
N THR A 310 0.17 8.29 1.60
CA THR A 310 -0.33 7.28 0.67
C THR A 310 0.69 6.99 -0.43
N SER A 311 0.70 5.75 -0.94
CA SER A 311 1.57 5.28 -2.02
C SER A 311 1.63 6.26 -3.21
N PHE A 312 0.48 6.69 -3.73
CA PHE A 312 0.41 7.65 -4.84
C PHE A 312 1.03 9.02 -4.52
N LEU A 313 0.81 9.57 -3.32
CA LEU A 313 1.41 10.84 -2.94
C LEU A 313 2.92 10.69 -2.70
N GLY A 314 3.38 9.51 -2.26
CA GLY A 314 4.81 9.15 -2.25
C GLY A 314 5.44 9.23 -3.65
N ALA A 315 4.84 8.58 -4.65
CA ALA A 315 5.29 8.66 -6.04
C ALA A 315 5.27 10.10 -6.60
N ARG A 316 4.28 10.92 -6.21
CA ARG A 316 4.24 12.35 -6.57
C ARG A 316 5.34 13.18 -5.90
N ILE A 317 5.70 12.87 -4.66
CA ILE A 317 6.80 13.53 -3.95
C ILE A 317 8.13 13.19 -4.64
N LEU A 318 8.33 11.93 -5.05
CA LEU A 318 9.51 11.52 -5.83
C LEU A 318 9.63 12.29 -7.16
N ASP A 319 8.56 12.40 -7.97
CA ASP A 319 8.59 13.20 -9.20
C ASP A 319 8.89 14.67 -8.92
N HIS A 320 8.21 15.26 -7.93
CA HIS A 320 8.37 16.66 -7.57
C HIS A 320 9.81 16.98 -7.18
N LEU A 321 10.42 16.12 -6.36
CA LEU A 321 11.81 16.20 -5.91
C LEU A 321 12.84 15.73 -6.97
N ARG A 322 12.38 15.26 -8.14
CA ARG A 322 13.20 14.72 -9.24
C ARG A 322 14.07 13.54 -8.80
N LEU A 323 13.53 12.69 -7.93
CA LEU A 323 14.23 11.53 -7.40
C LEU A 323 13.88 10.25 -8.18
N HIS A 324 14.91 9.51 -8.59
CA HIS A 324 14.79 8.18 -9.19
C HIS A 324 15.50 7.13 -8.35
N ALA A 325 14.78 6.04 -8.07
CA ALA A 325 15.31 4.87 -7.38
C ALA A 325 15.95 3.90 -8.37
N ASP A 326 16.97 3.16 -7.91
CA ASP A 326 17.60 2.08 -8.67
C ASP A 326 16.85 0.75 -8.48
N LEU A 327 16.23 0.59 -7.30
CA LEU A 327 15.43 -0.55 -6.91
C LEU A 327 14.17 -0.02 -6.20
N ILE A 328 13.00 -0.51 -6.55
CA ILE A 328 11.74 -0.22 -5.86
C ILE A 328 11.11 -1.55 -5.45
N TYR A 329 10.52 -1.63 -4.26
CA TYR A 329 9.74 -2.78 -3.78
C TYR A 329 8.34 -2.32 -3.38
N LEU A 330 7.32 -2.99 -3.92
CA LEU A 330 5.90 -2.71 -3.72
C LEU A 330 5.23 -3.84 -2.90
N ASP A 331 4.61 -3.49 -1.78
CA ASP A 331 3.84 -4.35 -0.89
C ASP A 331 2.73 -3.51 -0.18
N SER A 332 2.05 -2.64 -0.95
CA SER A 332 1.09 -1.65 -0.43
C SER A 332 -0.31 -1.75 -1.03
N ALA A 333 -0.42 -2.12 -2.31
CA ALA A 333 -1.67 -2.40 -2.98
C ALA A 333 -1.85 -3.91 -3.21
N HIS A 334 -3.03 -4.43 -2.85
CA HIS A 334 -3.39 -5.85 -3.04
C HIS A 334 -4.71 -6.04 -3.80
N GLU A 335 -5.42 -4.95 -4.11
CA GLU A 335 -6.63 -4.95 -4.92
C GLU A 335 -6.34 -4.77 -6.42
N GLN A 336 -7.25 -5.27 -7.26
CA GLN A 336 -7.17 -5.15 -8.71
C GLN A 336 -7.44 -3.70 -9.11
N GLN A 337 -6.79 -3.23 -10.18
CA GLN A 337 -6.66 -1.83 -10.61
C GLN A 337 -5.80 -0.98 -9.67
N GLU A 338 -5.92 -1.10 -8.35
CA GLU A 338 -5.06 -0.38 -7.40
C GLU A 338 -3.59 -0.75 -7.62
N THR A 339 -3.30 -2.04 -7.70
CA THR A 339 -1.96 -2.57 -7.98
C THR A 339 -1.42 -2.04 -9.31
N PHE A 340 -2.22 -2.07 -10.39
CA PHE A 340 -1.84 -1.55 -11.70
C PHE A 340 -1.45 -0.06 -11.64
N PHE A 341 -2.25 0.76 -10.95
CA PHE A 341 -1.96 2.18 -10.81
C PHE A 341 -0.70 2.43 -9.97
N GLU A 342 -0.46 1.65 -8.89
CA GLU A 342 0.77 1.72 -8.10
C GLU A 342 2.00 1.36 -8.96
N ILE A 343 1.94 0.26 -9.70
CA ILE A 343 3.01 -0.16 -10.63
C ILE A 343 3.30 0.96 -11.62
N ALA A 344 2.29 1.57 -12.25
CA ALA A 344 2.47 2.68 -13.18
C ALA A 344 3.09 3.92 -12.53
N ALA A 345 2.65 4.26 -11.31
CA ALA A 345 3.16 5.38 -10.53
C ALA A 345 4.66 5.24 -10.22
N TYR A 346 5.10 4.06 -9.78
CA TYR A 346 6.49 3.81 -9.39
C TYR A 346 7.40 3.41 -10.55
N TRP A 347 6.87 2.79 -11.62
CA TRP A 347 7.61 2.57 -12.86
C TRP A 347 8.11 3.90 -13.46
N ALA A 348 7.32 4.97 -13.34
CA ALA A 348 7.76 6.31 -13.73
C ALA A 348 9.00 6.75 -12.93
N GLN A 349 9.06 6.48 -11.62
CA GLN A 349 10.14 6.87 -10.69
C GLN A 349 11.37 5.94 -10.70
N LEU A 350 11.33 4.86 -11.47
CA LEU A 350 12.44 3.91 -11.58
C LEU A 350 13.51 4.41 -12.57
N ALA A 351 14.79 4.27 -12.22
CA ALA A 351 15.90 4.58 -13.11
C ALA A 351 15.95 3.63 -14.34
N PRO A 352 16.48 4.06 -15.49
CA PRO A 352 16.82 3.16 -16.60
C PRO A 352 17.75 2.04 -16.12
N GLY A 353 17.45 0.80 -16.51
CA GLY A 353 18.12 -0.42 -16.01
C GLY A 353 17.75 -0.83 -14.57
N GLY A 354 16.93 -0.03 -13.87
CA GLY A 354 16.46 -0.32 -12.51
C GLY A 354 15.46 -1.48 -12.47
N ILE A 355 15.24 -2.01 -11.26
CA ILE A 355 14.31 -3.12 -11.00
C ILE A 355 13.11 -2.64 -10.18
N LEU A 356 11.90 -2.91 -10.67
CA LEU A 356 10.68 -2.90 -9.86
C LEU A 356 10.47 -4.32 -9.33
N LEU A 357 10.46 -4.48 -8.01
CA LEU A 357 10.02 -5.66 -7.30
C LEU A 357 8.59 -5.44 -6.80
N GLY A 358 7.82 -6.51 -6.66
CA GLY A 358 6.63 -6.48 -5.83
C GLY A 358 6.32 -7.82 -5.20
N ASP A 359 5.56 -7.78 -4.12
CA ASP A 359 5.16 -8.97 -3.37
C ASP A 359 3.89 -9.62 -3.96
N ASP A 360 3.47 -10.74 -3.35
CA ASP A 360 2.13 -11.32 -3.48
C ASP A 360 1.66 -11.68 -4.91
N LEU A 361 2.57 -12.09 -5.84
CA LEU A 361 2.14 -12.55 -7.18
C LEU A 361 1.19 -13.78 -7.12
N ASN A 362 1.17 -14.51 -6.02
CA ASN A 362 0.22 -15.59 -5.78
C ASN A 362 -1.22 -15.11 -5.52
N TRP A 363 -1.47 -13.81 -5.40
CA TRP A 363 -2.80 -13.20 -5.26
C TRP A 363 -3.33 -12.82 -6.65
N ALA A 364 -4.57 -13.23 -6.96
CA ALA A 364 -5.13 -13.10 -8.31
C ALA A 364 -5.20 -11.65 -8.83
N ALA A 365 -5.50 -10.70 -7.94
CA ALA A 365 -5.53 -9.27 -8.26
C ALA A 365 -4.15 -8.73 -8.66
N VAL A 366 -3.13 -9.01 -7.84
CA VAL A 366 -1.74 -8.60 -8.08
C VAL A 366 -1.20 -9.23 -9.36
N MET A 367 -1.43 -10.54 -9.58
CA MET A 367 -1.01 -11.23 -10.80
C MET A 367 -1.67 -10.65 -12.05
N HIS A 368 -2.99 -10.39 -12.01
CA HIS A 368 -3.72 -9.77 -13.11
C HIS A 368 -3.08 -8.44 -13.52
N ASP A 369 -2.84 -7.57 -12.54
CA ASP A 369 -2.37 -6.21 -12.76
C ASP A 369 -0.91 -6.17 -13.20
N ALA A 370 -0.04 -6.99 -12.61
CA ALA A 370 1.36 -7.12 -13.04
C ALA A 370 1.44 -7.64 -14.49
N GLN A 371 0.62 -8.63 -14.87
CA GLN A 371 0.52 -9.13 -16.25
C GLN A 371 -0.11 -8.12 -17.21
N MET A 372 -1.08 -7.32 -16.77
CA MET A 372 -1.68 -6.25 -17.55
C MET A 372 -0.66 -5.14 -17.83
N PHE A 373 0.07 -4.70 -16.81
CA PHE A 373 1.13 -3.71 -16.93
C PHE A 373 2.25 -4.19 -17.86
N ALA A 374 2.74 -5.42 -17.67
CA ALA A 374 3.78 -6.00 -18.49
C ALA A 374 3.43 -6.02 -19.99
N ARG A 375 2.19 -6.41 -20.32
CA ARG A 375 1.67 -6.41 -21.70
C ARG A 375 1.56 -5.00 -22.29
N ILE A 376 1.01 -4.03 -21.53
CA ILE A 376 0.81 -2.65 -22.01
C ILE A 376 2.15 -1.93 -22.23
N HIS A 377 3.12 -2.14 -21.34
CA HIS A 377 4.43 -1.47 -21.38
C HIS A 377 5.52 -2.28 -22.09
N GLN A 378 5.16 -3.39 -22.75
CA GLN A 378 6.09 -4.27 -23.49
C GLN A 378 7.33 -4.68 -22.67
N THR A 379 7.12 -4.93 -21.37
CA THR A 379 8.16 -5.36 -20.43
C THR A 379 7.91 -6.81 -20.00
N VAL A 380 8.96 -7.49 -19.52
CA VAL A 380 8.87 -8.90 -19.10
C VAL A 380 8.60 -8.97 -17.60
N LEU A 381 7.42 -9.48 -17.25
CA LEU A 381 7.14 -9.92 -15.87
C LEU A 381 7.95 -11.20 -15.61
N ASN A 382 8.79 -11.14 -14.60
CA ASN A 382 9.60 -12.25 -14.13
C ASN A 382 9.27 -12.55 -12.66
N SER A 383 9.78 -13.66 -12.14
CA SER A 383 9.71 -13.97 -10.71
C SER A 383 11.02 -14.52 -10.16
N PHE A 384 11.18 -14.46 -8.84
CA PHE A 384 12.28 -15.16 -8.18
C PHE A 384 11.90 -16.63 -7.96
N ASN A 385 12.87 -17.54 -8.12
CA ASN A 385 12.71 -18.98 -7.96
C ASN A 385 11.72 -19.66 -8.95
N GLY A 386 11.32 -18.98 -10.03
CA GLY A 386 10.41 -19.54 -11.06
C GLY A 386 8.98 -19.78 -10.55
N CYS A 387 8.56 -19.05 -9.52
CA CYS A 387 7.25 -19.22 -8.91
C CYS A 387 6.10 -18.75 -9.82
N HIS A 388 6.34 -17.81 -10.74
CA HIS A 388 5.31 -17.38 -11.70
C HIS A 388 4.95 -18.51 -12.67
N GLU A 389 5.94 -19.22 -13.20
CA GLU A 389 5.75 -20.37 -14.07
C GLU A 389 5.00 -21.49 -13.35
N GLN A 390 5.33 -21.72 -12.06
CA GLN A 390 4.60 -22.66 -11.20
C GLN A 390 3.14 -22.21 -10.98
N LEU A 391 2.91 -20.92 -10.70
CA LEU A 391 1.58 -20.34 -10.52
C LEU A 391 0.70 -20.49 -11.77
N MET A 392 1.28 -20.33 -12.96
CA MET A 392 0.59 -20.49 -14.24
C MET A 392 0.30 -21.96 -14.60
N GLN A 393 1.07 -22.92 -14.08
CA GLN A 393 0.93 -24.35 -14.40
C GLN A 393 0.01 -25.11 -13.43
N ALA A 394 -0.01 -24.73 -12.15
CA ALA A 394 -0.72 -25.48 -11.11
C ALA A 394 -2.16 -25.00 -10.88
N ARG A 395 -3.09 -25.95 -10.73
CA ARG A 395 -4.54 -25.70 -10.56
C ARG A 395 -4.95 -25.17 -9.17
N SER A 396 -4.03 -25.08 -8.21
CA SER A 396 -4.25 -24.54 -6.86
C SER A 396 -2.91 -24.27 -6.19
N ASN A 397 -2.67 -23.05 -5.70
CA ASN A 397 -1.37 -22.59 -5.18
C ASN A 397 -1.47 -21.87 -3.83
N LYS A 398 -2.23 -22.43 -2.88
CA LYS A 398 -2.23 -21.93 -1.50
C LYS A 398 -0.87 -22.22 -0.84
N GLY A 399 -0.04 -21.18 -0.67
CA GLY A 399 1.20 -21.22 0.11
C GLY A 399 2.49 -20.96 -0.66
N THR A 400 2.46 -20.83 -1.99
CA THR A 400 3.65 -20.46 -2.77
C THR A 400 3.96 -18.98 -2.60
N LEU A 401 5.02 -18.66 -1.86
CA LEU A 401 5.59 -17.32 -1.82
C LEU A 401 6.16 -16.98 -3.21
N CYS A 402 5.71 -15.88 -3.81
CA CYS A 402 6.13 -15.40 -5.10
C CYS A 402 6.31 -13.88 -5.18
N VAL A 403 7.55 -13.42 -4.95
CA VAL A 403 8.00 -12.07 -5.30
C VAL A 403 8.24 -12.00 -6.80
N TRP A 404 7.67 -10.98 -7.44
CA TRP A 404 7.79 -10.71 -8.87
C TRP A 404 8.74 -9.54 -9.14
N TYR A 405 9.20 -9.43 -10.39
CA TYR A 405 9.97 -8.26 -10.83
C TYR A 405 9.82 -7.92 -12.31
N MET A 406 10.08 -6.65 -12.62
CA MET A 406 10.21 -6.12 -13.98
C MET A 406 11.45 -5.22 -14.05
N GLN A 407 12.24 -5.34 -15.12
CA GLN A 407 13.41 -4.47 -15.34
C GLN A 407 13.08 -3.36 -16.33
N LYS A 408 13.34 -2.11 -15.94
CA LYS A 408 13.16 -0.96 -16.84
C LYS A 408 14.28 -0.93 -17.88
N PRO A 409 13.98 -0.76 -19.19
CA PRO A 409 15.01 -0.71 -20.22
C PRO A 409 16.08 0.36 -19.96
N LEU A 410 17.27 0.13 -20.54
CA LEU A 410 18.29 1.16 -20.71
C LEU A 410 17.90 1.96 -21.97
N ILE A 411 17.34 3.15 -21.76
CA ILE A 411 16.96 4.13 -22.81
C ILE A 411 17.97 5.27 -22.79
#